data_AF-A0A497CXD8-F1
#
_entry.id   AF-A0A497CXD8-F1
#
_cell.length_a   1.000
_cell.length_b   1.000
_cell.length_c   1.000
_cell.angle_alpha   90.00
_cell.angle_beta   90.00
_cell.angle_gamma   90.00
#
_symmetry.space_group_name_H-M   'P 1'
#
loop_
_entity.id
_entity.type
_entity.pdbx_description
1 polymer ?
#
loop_
_entity_poly.entity_id
_entity_poly.type
_entity_poly.pdbx_seq_one_letter_code
_entity_poly.pdbx_strand_id
1 'polypeptide(L)' 'MNTESLKISLTQRILGINDFSFLEKIDQFLKGENIIGYDSDGKSITEEEYKADLDRINYVIDNGTAQLLSSKEVKKRTHL' A
#
# COMPACT_ATOMS: atom_id res chain seq x y z
N MET A 1 -12.09 0.65 27.42
CA MET A 1 -12.38 -0.44 26.48
C MET A 1 -11.07 -1.12 26.11
N ASN A 2 -11.06 -2.46 26.02
CA ASN A 2 -9.93 -3.18 25.43
C ASN A 2 -10.11 -3.33 23.91
N THR A 3 -9.06 -3.75 23.21
CA THR A 3 -9.06 -3.94 21.75
C THR A 3 -10.19 -4.83 21.28
N GLU A 4 -10.47 -5.93 21.98
CA GLU A 4 -11.53 -6.88 21.62
C GLU A 4 -12.93 -6.26 21.74
N SER A 5 -13.17 -5.47 22.79
CA SER A 5 -14.44 -4.75 22.98
C SER A 5 -14.65 -3.70 21.88
N LEU A 6 -13.58 -3.05 21.41
CA LEU A 6 -13.64 -2.10 20.31
C LEU A 6 -13.95 -2.78 18.98
N LYS A 7 -13.30 -3.91 18.66
CA LYS A 7 -13.58 -4.70 17.45
C LYS A 7 -15.05 -5.09 17.37
N ILE A 8 -15.60 -5.65 18.46
CA ILE A 8 -17.01 -6.06 18.52
C ILE A 8 -17.94 -4.88 18.26
N SER A 9 -17.69 -3.74 18.93
CA SER A 9 -18.52 -2.53 18.78
C SER A 9 -18.48 -1.98 17.35
N LEU A 10 -17.32 -1.96 16.71
CA LEU A 10 -17.16 -1.51 15.33
C LEU A 10 -17.90 -2.44 14.35
N THR A 11 -17.74 -3.76 14.50
CA THR A 11 -18.44 -4.73 13.65
C THR A 11 -19.95 -4.59 13.75
N GLN A 12 -20.50 -4.47 14.96
CA GLN A 12 -21.93 -4.27 15.18
C GLN A 12 -22.43 -2.99 14.52
N ARG A 13 -21.66 -1.90 14.61
CA ARG A 13 -21.99 -0.64 13.92
C ARG A 13 -22.00 -0.80 12.41
N ILE A 14 -20.98 -1.45 11.85
CA ILE A 14 -20.88 -1.67 10.39
C ILE A 14 -22.04 -2.53 9.89
N LEU A 15 -22.38 -3.62 10.60
CA LEU A 15 -23.50 -4.49 10.23
C LEU A 15 -24.87 -3.79 10.29
N GLY A 16 -24.99 -2.72 11.08
CA GLY A 16 -26.23 -1.93 11.16
C GLY A 16 -26.38 -0.87 10.06
N ILE A 17 -25.35 -0.62 9.25
CA ILE A 17 -25.40 0.37 8.17
C ILE A 17 -26.08 -0.26 6.96
N ASN A 18 -27.16 0.38 6.49
CA ASN A 18 -27.85 -0.01 5.24
C ASN A 18 -27.55 0.92 4.06
N ASP A 19 -26.85 2.03 4.29
CA ASP A 19 -26.44 2.96 3.24
C ASP A 19 -25.18 2.45 2.53
N PHE A 20 -25.35 1.99 1.30
CA PHE A 20 -24.27 1.49 0.46
C PHE A 20 -23.17 2.55 0.23
N SER A 21 -23.54 3.80 -0.03
CA SER A 21 -22.57 4.86 -0.28
C SER A 21 -21.71 5.17 0.94
N PHE A 22 -22.26 4.97 2.13
CA PHE A 22 -21.51 5.10 3.37
C PHE A 22 -20.60 3.89 3.62
N LEU A 23 -21.06 2.68 3.30
CA LEU A 23 -20.22 1.47 3.33
C LEU A 23 -19.03 1.58 2.36
N GLU A 24 -19.22 2.13 1.15
CA GLU A 24 -18.13 2.36 0.21
C GLU A 24 -17.07 3.31 0.76
N LYS A 25 -17.47 4.38 1.46
CA LYS A 25 -16.51 5.31 2.10
C LYS A 25 -15.70 4.62 3.20
N ILE A 26 -16.32 3.74 3.97
CA ILE A 26 -15.63 2.95 5.00
C ILE A 26 -14.64 1.99 4.34
N ASP A 27 -15.04 1.28 3.28
CA ASP A 27 -14.17 0.37 2.54
C ASP A 27 -12.96 1.10 1.94
N GLN A 28 -13.16 2.26 1.31
CA GLN A 28 -12.06 3.07 0.79
C GLN A 28 -11.11 3.54 1.89
N PHE A 29 -11.63 3.98 3.04
CA PHE A 29 -10.81 4.36 4.18
C PHE A 29 -9.94 3.19 4.68
N LEU A 30 -10.54 2.00 4.83
CA LEU A 30 -9.82 0.80 5.27
C LEU A 30 -8.78 0.32 4.26
N LYS A 31 -9.03 0.49 2.95
CA LYS A 31 -8.07 0.18 1.89
C LYS A 31 -6.86 1.12 1.89
N GLY A 32 -7.04 2.40 2.21
CA GLY A 32 -5.94 3.35 2.33
C GLY A 32 -4.93 2.97 3.42
N GLU A 33 -5.42 2.37 4.51
CA GLU A 33 -4.61 1.87 5.62
C GLU A 33 -4.08 0.44 5.39
N ASN A 34 -4.37 -0.16 4.24
CA ASN A 34 -3.97 -1.54 3.96
C ASN A 34 -2.48 -1.59 3.61
N ILE A 35 -1.72 -2.32 4.44
CA ILE A 35 -0.30 -2.58 4.21
C ILE A 35 -0.19 -3.67 3.14
N ILE A 36 0.38 -3.34 1.98
CA ILE A 36 0.53 -4.27 0.87
C ILE A 36 1.90 -4.95 0.84
N GLY A 37 2.85 -4.47 1.64
CA GLY A 37 4.21 -5.01 1.69
C GLY A 37 5.12 -4.25 2.65
N TYR A 38 6.41 -4.57 2.57
CA TYR A 38 7.46 -3.89 3.33
C TYR A 38 8.59 -3.49 2.38
N ASP A 39 9.24 -2.36 2.64
CA ASP A 39 10.44 -1.96 1.90
C ASP A 39 11.69 -2.73 2.37
N SER A 40 12.84 -2.41 1.78
CA SER A 40 14.12 -3.03 2.13
C SER A 40 14.57 -2.80 3.58
N ASP A 41 14.01 -1.78 4.24
CA ASP A 41 14.30 -1.43 5.63
C ASP A 41 13.25 -2.02 6.60
N GLY A 42 12.25 -2.74 6.08
CA GLY A 42 11.18 -3.35 6.86
C GLY A 42 10.06 -2.36 7.24
N LYS A 43 10.01 -1.16 6.64
CA LYS A 43 8.89 -0.23 6.80
C LYS A 43 7.70 -0.73 6.00
N SER A 44 6.51 -0.73 6.61
CA SER A 44 5.25 -1.05 5.92
C SER A 44 4.95 -0.05 4.81
N ILE A 45 4.50 -0.55 3.66
CA ILE A 45 4.09 0.22 2.50
C ILE A 45 2.58 0.10 2.30
N THR A 46 1.87 1.22 2.21
CA THR A 46 0.45 1.25 1.86
C THR A 46 0.23 1.14 0.35
N GLU A 47 -0.99 0.81 -0.08
CA GLU A 47 -1.32 0.80 -1.51
C GLU A 47 -1.09 2.17 -2.19
N GLU A 48 -1.36 3.27 -1.48
CA GLU A 48 -1.15 4.62 -1.97
C GLU A 48 0.35 4.95 -2.10
N GLU A 49 1.16 4.62 -1.10
CA GLU A 49 2.62 4.80 -1.15
C GLU A 49 3.23 3.99 -2.31
N TYR A 50 2.76 2.77 -2.55
CA TYR A 50 3.23 1.94 -3.66
C TYR A 50 2.87 2.53 -5.03
N LYS A 51 1.63 3.00 -5.21
CA LYS A 51 1.21 3.67 -6.44
C LYS A 51 2.03 4.93 -6.71
N ALA A 52 2.24 5.75 -5.67
CA ALA A 52 3.06 6.95 -5.77
C ALA A 52 4.51 6.64 -6.15
N ASP A 53 5.07 5.54 -5.64
CA ASP A 53 6.42 5.09 -6.02
C ASP A 53 6.49 4.63 -7.48
N LEU A 54 5.50 3.88 -7.96
CA LEU A 54 5.40 3.51 -9.37
C LEU A 54 5.29 4.73 -10.28
N ASP A 55 4.46 5.71 -9.93
CA ASP A 55 4.32 6.95 -10.71
C ASP A 55 5.62 7.74 -10.76
N ARG A 56 6.36 7.78 -9.63
CA ARG A 56 7.68 8.41 -9.56
C ARG A 56 8.70 7.68 -10.44
N ILE A 57 8.71 6.35 -10.42
CA ILE A 57 9.60 5.52 -11.26
C ILE A 57 9.29 5.77 -12.75
N ASN A 58 8.02 5.76 -13.14
CA ASN A 58 7.60 6.04 -14.51
C ASN A 58 8.05 7.45 -14.94
N TYR A 59 7.86 8.45 -14.09
CA TYR A 59 8.31 9.81 -14.37
C TYR A 59 9.83 9.89 -14.64
N VAL A 60 10.67 9.25 -13.83
CA VAL A 60 12.13 9.30 -14.06
C VAL A 60 12.57 8.51 -15.29
N ILE A 61 11.84 7.43 -15.63
CA ILE A 61 12.06 6.66 -16.86
C ILE A 61 11.71 7.53 -18.08
N ASP A 62 10.53 8.13 -18.10
CA ASP A 62 10.03 8.95 -19.20
C ASP A 62 10.91 10.17 -19.45
N ASN A 63 11.50 10.74 -18.38
CA ASN A 63 12.43 11.86 -18.46
C ASN A 63 13.89 11.45 -18.70
N GLY A 64 14.18 10.15 -18.87
CA GLY A 64 15.53 9.64 -19.14
C GLY A 64 16.54 9.86 -18.00
N THR A 65 16.07 10.09 -16.78
CA THR A 65 16.91 10.31 -15.59
C THR A 65 17.05 9.06 -14.72
N ALA A 66 16.31 8.00 -15.04
CA ALA A 66 16.40 6.72 -14.38
C ALA A 66 17.78 6.06 -14.57
N GLN A 67 18.42 5.68 -13.46
CA GLN A 67 19.59 4.82 -13.48
C GLN A 67 19.15 3.36 -13.55
N LEU A 68 19.01 2.85 -14.77
CA LEU A 68 18.61 1.47 -15.02
C LEU A 68 19.84 0.57 -15.11
N LEU A 69 19.68 -0.68 -14.68
CA LEU A 69 20.70 -1.72 -14.81
C LEU A 69 20.17 -2.82 -15.71
N SER A 70 21.01 -3.30 -16.62
CA SER A 70 20.75 -4.53 -17.35
C SER A 70 20.80 -5.74 -16.41
N SER A 71 20.15 -6.84 -16.81
CA SER A 71 20.18 -8.09 -16.04
C SER A 71 21.60 -8.62 -15.79
N LYS A 72 22.55 -8.32 -16.68
CA LYS A 72 23.97 -8.69 -16.52
C LYS A 72 24.65 -7.87 -15.43
N GLU A 73 24.32 -6.59 -15.30
CA GLU A 73 24.87 -5.70 -14.27
C GLU A 73 24.31 -6.03 -12.88
N VAL A 74 23.02 -6.38 -12.81
CA VAL A 74 22.40 -6.84 -11.55
C VAL A 74 23.09 -8.10 -11.03
N LYS A 75 23.26 -9.14 -11.87
CA LYS A 75 23.93 -10.39 -11.49
C LYS A 75 25.34 -10.16 -10.94
N LYS A 76 26.11 -9.27 -11.59
CA LYS A 76 27.47 -8.93 -11.17
C LYS A 76 27.51 -8.25 -9.78
N ARG A 77 26.46 -7.50 -9.41
CA ARG A 77 26.36 -6.81 -8.12
C ARG A 77 25.82 -7.68 -6.99
N THR A 78 24.99 -8.68 -7.28
CA THR A 78 24.35 -9.53 -6.25
C THR A 78 25.14 -10.79 -5.90
N HIS A 79 26.36 -10.97 -6.44
CA HIS A 79 27.18 -12.17 -6.26
C HIS A 79 26.43 -13.50 -6.53
N LEU A 80 25.46 -13.45 -7.46
CA LEU A 80 24.74 -14.63 -7.99
C LEU A 80 25.37 -15.11 -9.29
#